data_AF-A0A1J5PB57-F1
#
_entry.id   AF-A0A1J5PB57-F1
#
_cell.length_a   1.000
_cell.length_b   1.000
_cell.length_c   1.000
_cell.angle_alpha   90.00
_cell.angle_beta   90.00
_cell.angle_gamma   90.00
#
_symmetry.space_group_name_H-M   'P 1'
#
loop_
_entity.id
_entity.type
_entity.pdbx_description
1 polymer ?
#
loop_
_entity_poly.entity_id
_entity_poly.type
_entity_poly.pdbx_seq_one_letter_code
_entity_poly.pdbx_strand_id
1 'polypeptide(L)'
;MISFKDAFYKAIIELYPNGPEWDLVGIITKSPKVYTLSYDSKILSGIFEILTEPIIQKIADDNNLILKKGVQNQYPEFTLYDEASSNEKIAVDMKSTYRQRNVGGDVKPFSFTLGSYRSYLQDPKGTKGILFPYSEYKEHWVIGFVYDRNPACKNVEITNIIEASRLQAPYSNIEYFVQEKHKISGKTPGSGNTTNIGSIKSKTIDSFIEGNGPFQTKEDFENYWRTFVK
;
A
#
# COMPACT_ATOMS: atom_id res chain seq x y z
N MET A 1 -14.17 11.80 -14.86
CA MET A 1 -13.58 10.52 -14.42
C MET A 1 -14.03 10.30 -12.97
N ILE A 2 -14.44 9.08 -12.62
CA ILE A 2 -14.69 8.71 -11.22
C ILE A 2 -13.34 8.82 -10.47
N SER A 3 -13.33 9.22 -9.19
CA SER A 3 -12.06 9.30 -8.45
C SER A 3 -11.38 7.93 -8.36
N PHE A 4 -10.05 7.87 -8.25
CA PHE A 4 -9.36 6.58 -8.11
C PHE A 4 -9.87 5.78 -6.90
N LYS A 5 -10.18 6.47 -5.78
CA LYS A 5 -10.78 5.85 -4.60
C LYS A 5 -12.09 5.12 -4.93
N ASP A 6 -13.00 5.81 -5.61
CA ASP A 6 -14.30 5.25 -5.97
C ASP A 6 -14.16 4.13 -7.01
N ALA A 7 -13.23 4.28 -7.96
CA ALA A 7 -12.90 3.25 -8.94
C ALA A 7 -12.35 1.98 -8.26
N PHE A 8 -11.52 2.14 -7.22
CA PHE A 8 -11.00 1.01 -6.45
C PHE A 8 -12.11 0.25 -5.71
N TYR A 9 -12.99 0.95 -4.99
CA TYR A 9 -14.09 0.29 -4.28
C TYR A 9 -15.09 -0.35 -5.25
N LYS A 10 -15.35 0.27 -6.41
CA LYS A 10 -16.14 -0.35 -7.48
C LYS A 10 -15.49 -1.64 -7.97
N ALA A 11 -14.19 -1.61 -8.28
CA ALA A 11 -13.46 -2.79 -8.76
C ALA A 11 -13.42 -3.93 -7.74
N ILE A 12 -13.30 -3.61 -6.45
CA ILE A 12 -13.43 -4.59 -5.35
C ILE A 12 -14.79 -5.29 -5.39
N ILE A 13 -15.89 -4.53 -5.46
CA ILE A 13 -17.26 -5.09 -5.43
C ILE A 13 -17.49 -5.99 -6.64
N GLU A 14 -16.99 -5.60 -7.81
CA GLU A 14 -17.18 -6.35 -9.05
C GLU A 14 -16.33 -7.63 -9.12
N LEU A 15 -15.08 -7.59 -8.62
CA LEU A 15 -14.19 -8.76 -8.60
C LEU A 15 -14.52 -9.72 -7.45
N TYR A 16 -14.98 -9.18 -6.32
CA TYR A 16 -15.18 -9.92 -5.08
C TYR A 16 -16.59 -9.64 -4.52
N PRO A 17 -17.67 -10.10 -5.18
CA PRO A 17 -19.04 -9.80 -4.78
C PRO A 17 -19.41 -10.34 -3.38
N ASN A 18 -18.68 -11.35 -2.91
CA ASN A 18 -18.84 -11.93 -1.56
C ASN A 18 -17.82 -11.39 -0.54
N GLY A 19 -17.06 -10.36 -0.92
CA GLY A 19 -15.95 -9.82 -0.15
C GLY A 19 -14.58 -10.38 -0.57
N PRO A 20 -13.47 -9.66 -0.30
CA PRO A 20 -12.14 -10.08 -0.73
C PRO A 20 -11.68 -11.36 -0.01
N GLU A 21 -11.32 -12.38 -0.78
CA GLU A 21 -10.74 -13.64 -0.27
C GLU A 21 -9.23 -13.49 -0.06
N TRP A 22 -8.84 -12.68 0.92
CA TRP A 22 -7.43 -12.33 1.16
C TRP A 22 -6.71 -13.23 2.18
N ASP A 23 -7.33 -14.32 2.62
CA ASP A 23 -6.73 -15.29 3.55
C ASP A 23 -5.74 -16.23 2.83
N LEU A 24 -4.58 -15.70 2.42
CA LEU A 24 -3.51 -16.50 1.82
C LEU A 24 -2.78 -17.31 2.89
N VAL A 25 -2.71 -18.62 2.66
CA VAL A 25 -2.05 -19.56 3.58
C VAL A 25 -0.67 -20.03 3.12
N GLY A 26 -0.35 -19.90 1.83
CA GLY A 26 0.86 -20.47 1.26
C GLY A 26 1.07 -20.21 -0.23
N ILE A 27 2.26 -20.56 -0.71
CA ILE A 27 2.63 -20.60 -2.13
C ILE A 27 2.60 -22.06 -2.58
N ILE A 28 1.89 -22.34 -3.67
CA ILE A 28 1.74 -23.68 -4.24
C ILE A 28 2.86 -23.94 -5.25
N THR A 29 3.43 -25.15 -5.28
CA THR A 29 4.40 -25.55 -6.31
C THR A 29 3.76 -26.33 -7.46
N LYS A 30 4.52 -26.62 -8.52
CA LYS A 30 4.08 -27.54 -9.59
C LYS A 30 3.81 -28.96 -9.08
N SER A 31 4.54 -29.37 -8.04
CA SER A 31 4.20 -30.55 -7.24
C SER A 31 3.10 -30.20 -6.25
N PRO A 32 2.28 -31.15 -5.76
CA PRO A 32 1.17 -30.89 -4.83
C PRO A 32 1.65 -30.55 -3.40
N LYS A 33 2.46 -29.51 -3.29
CA LYS A 33 3.09 -29.00 -2.08
C LYS A 33 2.75 -27.52 -1.90
N VAL A 34 2.60 -27.15 -0.64
CA VAL A 34 2.37 -25.78 -0.20
C VAL A 34 3.50 -25.39 0.73
N TYR A 35 4.12 -24.25 0.45
CA TYR A 35 5.02 -23.57 1.37
C TYR A 35 4.18 -22.55 2.15
N THR A 36 4.06 -22.72 3.46
CA THR A 36 3.27 -21.78 4.28
C THR A 36 3.91 -20.39 4.27
N LEU A 37 3.12 -19.38 4.63
CA LEU A 37 3.61 -18.01 4.77
C LEU A 37 3.94 -17.71 6.22
N SER A 38 4.99 -16.92 6.45
CA SER A 38 5.26 -16.37 7.79
C SER A 38 4.69 -14.96 7.94
N TYR A 39 4.49 -14.50 9.18
CA TYR A 39 3.97 -13.17 9.47
C TYR A 39 4.98 -12.01 9.24
N ASP A 40 6.13 -12.27 8.63
CA ASP A 40 7.15 -11.25 8.38
C ASP A 40 6.60 -10.12 7.50
N SER A 41 6.73 -8.87 7.96
CA SER A 41 6.10 -7.74 7.25
C SER A 41 6.63 -7.51 5.83
N LYS A 42 7.85 -7.95 5.49
CA LYS A 42 8.33 -7.83 4.10
C LYS A 42 7.59 -8.80 3.19
N ILE A 43 7.37 -10.03 3.66
CA ILE A 43 6.58 -11.03 2.94
C ILE A 43 5.13 -10.55 2.80
N LEU A 44 4.53 -10.10 3.91
CA LEU A 44 3.14 -9.64 3.90
C LEU A 44 2.92 -8.39 3.03
N SER A 45 3.89 -7.48 2.98
CA SER A 45 3.79 -6.31 2.08
C SER A 45 3.75 -6.73 0.61
N GLY A 46 4.57 -7.70 0.19
CA GLY A 46 4.53 -8.23 -1.17
C GLY A 46 3.25 -9.01 -1.48
N ILE A 47 2.67 -9.70 -0.49
CA ILE A 47 1.37 -10.37 -0.65
C ILE A 47 0.27 -9.35 -0.94
N PHE A 48 0.21 -8.25 -0.18
CA PHE A 48 -0.81 -7.22 -0.42
C PHE A 48 -0.65 -6.57 -1.80
N GLU A 49 0.56 -6.41 -2.30
CA GLU A 49 0.81 -5.97 -3.68
C GLU A 49 0.26 -6.97 -4.72
N ILE A 50 0.49 -8.27 -4.53
CA ILE A 50 -0.06 -9.32 -5.41
C ILE A 50 -1.59 -9.32 -5.37
N LEU A 51 -2.18 -9.17 -4.19
CA LEU A 51 -3.63 -9.15 -4.01
C LEU A 51 -4.29 -7.92 -4.64
N THR A 52 -3.61 -6.78 -4.67
CA THR A 52 -4.16 -5.55 -5.25
C THR A 52 -4.01 -5.47 -6.75
N GLU A 53 -3.00 -6.11 -7.33
CA GLU A 53 -2.70 -6.02 -8.75
C GLU A 53 -3.91 -6.27 -9.68
N PRO A 54 -4.73 -7.33 -9.52
CA PRO A 54 -5.89 -7.55 -10.39
C PRO A 54 -6.93 -6.44 -10.30
N ILE A 55 -7.05 -5.81 -9.12
CA ILE A 55 -7.96 -4.69 -8.89
C ILE A 55 -7.45 -3.46 -9.66
N ILE A 56 -6.14 -3.19 -9.60
CA ILE A 56 -5.53 -2.06 -10.33
C ILE A 56 -5.61 -2.28 -11.84
N GLN A 57 -5.37 -3.51 -12.31
CA GLN A 57 -5.52 -3.86 -13.72
C GLN A 57 -6.94 -3.61 -14.20
N LYS A 58 -7.95 -4.03 -13.42
CA LYS A 58 -9.34 -3.76 -13.75
C LYS A 58 -9.66 -2.27 -13.85
N ILE A 59 -9.15 -1.45 -12.93
CA ILE A 59 -9.33 0.01 -12.99
C ILE A 59 -8.71 0.57 -14.28
N ALA A 60 -7.52 0.08 -14.66
CA ALA A 60 -6.88 0.50 -15.89
C ALA A 60 -7.72 0.14 -17.12
N ASP A 61 -8.19 -1.10 -17.20
CA ASP A 61 -9.02 -1.60 -18.30
C ASP A 61 -10.34 -0.83 -18.43
N ASP A 62 -11.06 -0.63 -17.31
CA ASP A 62 -12.35 0.07 -17.26
C ASP A 62 -12.24 1.55 -17.70
N ASN A 63 -11.04 2.13 -17.63
CA ASN A 63 -10.79 3.54 -17.96
C ASN A 63 -9.89 3.72 -19.19
N ASN A 64 -9.55 2.65 -19.92
CA ASN A 64 -8.63 2.66 -21.06
C ASN A 64 -7.25 3.28 -20.73
N LEU A 65 -6.74 3.01 -19.53
CA LEU A 65 -5.42 3.45 -19.09
C LEU A 65 -4.39 2.34 -19.25
N ILE A 66 -3.15 2.75 -19.45
CA ILE A 66 -2.00 1.85 -19.40
C ILE A 66 -1.60 1.65 -17.94
N LEU A 67 -1.50 0.39 -17.51
CA LEU A 67 -0.90 0.04 -16.22
C LEU A 67 0.57 -0.31 -16.40
N LYS A 68 1.45 0.40 -15.70
CA LYS A 68 2.87 0.08 -15.61
C LYS A 68 3.26 -0.23 -14.16
N LYS A 69 3.86 -1.39 -13.95
CA LYS A 69 4.44 -1.76 -12.65
C LYS A 69 5.74 -1.03 -12.37
N GLY A 70 5.95 -0.73 -11.10
CA GLY A 70 7.22 -0.25 -10.57
C GLY A 70 8.34 -1.26 -10.81
N VAL A 71 9.56 -0.76 -10.89
CA VAL A 71 10.77 -1.59 -10.86
C VAL A 71 11.39 -1.50 -9.47
N GLN A 72 12.27 -2.44 -9.14
CA GLN A 72 12.89 -2.50 -7.81
C GLN A 72 13.47 -1.13 -7.38
N ASN A 73 13.16 -0.71 -6.15
CA ASN A 73 13.58 0.56 -5.55
C ASN A 73 13.06 1.83 -6.26
N GLN A 74 12.02 1.73 -7.08
CA GLN A 74 11.35 2.89 -7.68
C GLN A 74 9.91 3.01 -7.21
N TYR A 75 9.54 4.23 -6.85
CA TYR A 75 8.15 4.63 -6.62
C TYR A 75 7.44 4.91 -7.97
N PRO A 76 6.12 4.76 -8.06
CA PRO A 76 5.23 3.95 -7.20
C PRO A 76 5.27 2.47 -7.59
N GLU A 77 4.58 1.60 -6.81
CA GLU A 77 4.40 0.20 -7.22
C GLU A 77 3.54 0.06 -8.49
N PHE A 78 2.55 0.94 -8.71
CA PHE A 78 1.78 1.00 -9.95
C PHE A 78 1.62 2.44 -10.46
N THR A 79 1.74 2.61 -11.78
CA THR A 79 1.44 3.86 -12.48
C THR A 79 0.34 3.62 -13.51
N LEU A 80 -0.77 4.36 -13.42
CA LEU A 80 -1.81 4.40 -14.44
C LEU A 80 -1.70 5.69 -15.23
N TYR A 81 -1.80 5.62 -16.55
CA TYR A 81 -1.73 6.80 -17.41
C TYR A 81 -2.35 6.56 -18.79
N ASP A 82 -2.72 7.65 -19.46
CA ASP A 82 -3.04 7.68 -20.88
C ASP A 82 -1.80 8.19 -21.64
N GLU A 83 -1.41 7.52 -22.73
CA GLU A 83 -0.31 7.93 -23.60
C GLU A 83 -0.53 9.33 -24.20
N ALA A 84 -1.79 9.73 -24.42
CA ALA A 84 -2.15 11.05 -24.92
C ALA A 84 -1.95 12.17 -23.87
N SER A 85 -1.90 11.83 -22.58
CA SER A 85 -1.90 12.79 -21.46
C SER A 85 -0.68 12.58 -20.55
N SER A 86 0.49 13.01 -21.01
CA SER A 86 1.76 12.74 -20.33
C SER A 86 1.86 13.28 -18.89
N ASN A 87 1.10 14.31 -18.52
CA ASN A 87 1.18 14.96 -17.20
C ASN A 87 0.01 14.63 -16.26
N GLU A 88 -0.79 13.61 -16.58
CA GLU A 88 -1.95 13.18 -15.78
C GLU A 88 -1.75 11.80 -15.15
N LYS A 89 -0.50 11.39 -14.92
CA LYS A 89 -0.21 10.06 -14.36
C LYS A 89 -0.76 9.94 -12.93
N ILE A 90 -1.25 8.75 -12.60
CA ILE A 90 -1.73 8.39 -11.29
C ILE A 90 -0.73 7.41 -10.68
N ALA A 91 -0.11 7.81 -9.57
CA ALA A 91 0.74 6.93 -8.78
C ALA A 91 -0.10 6.20 -7.73
N VAL A 92 0.05 4.89 -7.65
CA VAL A 92 -0.64 4.04 -6.66
C VAL A 92 0.39 3.22 -5.90
N ASP A 93 0.39 3.39 -4.59
CA ASP A 93 1.42 2.85 -3.71
C ASP A 93 0.80 2.05 -2.56
N MET A 94 1.24 0.81 -2.36
CA MET A 94 0.72 -0.05 -1.30
C MET A 94 1.57 0.13 -0.05
N LYS A 95 0.89 0.25 1.09
CA LYS A 95 1.55 0.31 2.39
C LYS A 95 0.84 -0.61 3.36
N SER A 96 1.61 -1.31 4.17
CA SER A 96 1.07 -2.20 5.18
C SER A 96 1.68 -1.92 6.54
N THR A 97 0.89 -2.12 7.58
CA THR A 97 1.33 -2.09 8.97
C THR A 97 0.53 -3.11 9.77
N TYR A 98 1.00 -3.45 10.96
CA TYR A 98 0.32 -4.42 11.81
C TYR A 98 -0.06 -3.81 13.14
N ARG A 99 -1.17 -4.27 13.72
CA ARG A 99 -1.61 -3.80 15.04
C ARG A 99 -0.67 -4.37 16.10
N GLN A 100 -0.17 -3.48 16.93
CA GLN A 100 0.49 -3.84 18.18
C GLN A 100 -0.49 -3.56 19.32
N ARG A 101 -0.44 -4.39 20.37
CA ARG A 101 -1.32 -4.21 21.54
C ARG A 101 -0.50 -3.85 22.77
N ASN A 102 -1.11 -3.07 23.67
CA ASN A 102 -0.60 -2.84 25.02
C ASN A 102 -0.81 -4.10 25.87
N VAL A 103 -0.22 -4.13 27.08
CA VAL A 103 -0.42 -5.22 28.05
C VAL A 103 -1.91 -5.44 28.36
N GLY A 104 -2.72 -4.37 28.35
CA GLY A 104 -4.18 -4.43 28.55
C GLY A 104 -5.01 -4.85 27.32
N GLY A 105 -4.39 -5.20 26.19
CA GLY A 105 -5.09 -5.66 24.97
C GLY A 105 -5.49 -4.55 23.98
N ASP A 106 -5.45 -3.29 24.40
CA ASP A 106 -5.74 -2.13 23.54
C ASP A 106 -4.75 -1.99 22.38
N VAL A 107 -5.26 -1.64 21.20
CA VAL A 107 -4.43 -1.33 20.03
C VAL A 107 -3.61 -0.06 20.28
N LYS A 108 -2.30 -0.17 20.08
CA LYS A 108 -1.36 0.95 20.06
C LYS A 108 -1.57 1.78 18.79
N PRO A 109 -1.34 3.10 18.83
CA PRO A 109 -1.34 3.90 17.61
C PRO A 109 -0.35 3.34 16.59
N PHE A 110 -0.81 3.11 15.36
CA PHE A 110 -0.01 2.68 14.23
C PHE A 110 0.15 3.82 13.21
N SER A 111 1.14 3.67 12.34
CA SER A 111 1.46 4.60 11.25
C SER A 111 2.14 3.84 10.11
N PHE A 112 2.32 4.54 8.99
CA PHE A 112 2.93 4.05 7.76
C PHE A 112 4.14 4.91 7.38
N THR A 113 5.10 4.31 6.67
CA THR A 113 6.18 5.03 5.99
C THR A 113 5.76 5.30 4.55
N LEU A 114 5.61 6.56 4.17
CA LEU A 114 5.03 7.00 2.90
C LEU A 114 6.11 7.33 1.86
N GLY A 115 7.19 6.55 1.81
CA GLY A 115 8.30 6.78 0.88
C GLY A 115 9.17 8.00 1.24
N SER A 116 10.21 8.23 0.44
CA SER A 116 11.28 9.17 0.80
C SER A 116 10.99 10.62 0.44
N TYR A 117 11.21 11.55 1.40
CA TYR A 117 11.20 13.00 1.15
C TYR A 117 12.50 13.56 0.56
N ARG A 118 13.57 12.76 0.45
CA ARG A 118 14.86 13.17 -0.15
C ARG A 118 15.18 12.53 -1.51
N SER A 119 14.17 11.93 -2.13
CA SER A 119 14.31 11.30 -3.44
C SER A 119 13.56 12.11 -4.50
N TYR A 120 12.55 11.52 -5.14
CA TYR A 120 11.72 12.11 -6.18
C TYR A 120 11.01 13.42 -5.81
N LEU A 121 10.82 13.69 -4.52
CA LEU A 121 10.23 14.95 -4.07
C LEU A 121 11.16 16.16 -4.21
N GLN A 122 12.49 15.98 -4.12
CA GLN A 122 13.47 17.08 -4.19
C GLN A 122 13.85 17.45 -5.63
N ASP A 123 13.75 16.51 -6.56
CA ASP A 123 14.01 16.73 -7.98
C ASP A 123 12.78 16.31 -8.79
N PRO A 124 11.77 17.19 -8.94
CA PRO A 124 10.50 16.82 -9.56
C PRO A 124 10.61 16.44 -11.04
N LYS A 125 11.67 16.87 -11.72
CA LYS A 125 11.93 16.56 -13.14
C LYS A 125 12.84 15.35 -13.33
N GLY A 126 13.52 14.91 -12.27
CA GLY A 126 14.38 13.74 -12.28
C GLY A 126 13.62 12.43 -12.06
N THR A 127 14.32 11.32 -12.30
CA THR A 127 13.80 9.95 -12.17
C THR A 127 14.45 9.17 -11.02
N LYS A 128 15.14 9.87 -10.10
CA LYS A 128 15.83 9.21 -8.99
C LYS A 128 14.83 8.60 -8.01
N GLY A 129 14.76 7.28 -8.00
CA GLY A 129 13.86 6.52 -7.11
C GLY A 129 12.39 6.62 -7.50
N ILE A 130 12.09 7.01 -8.74
CA ILE A 130 10.72 7.09 -9.29
C ILE A 130 10.69 6.67 -10.75
N LEU A 131 9.60 6.04 -11.19
CA LEU A 131 9.46 5.46 -12.52
C LEU A 131 9.35 6.49 -13.66
N PHE A 132 8.73 7.63 -13.36
CA PHE A 132 8.59 8.79 -14.25
C PHE A 132 8.89 10.05 -13.43
N PRO A 133 9.23 11.19 -14.05
CA PRO A 133 9.39 12.45 -13.33
C PRO A 133 8.19 12.73 -12.41
N TYR A 134 8.45 13.12 -11.16
CA TYR A 134 7.39 13.39 -10.18
C TYR A 134 6.38 14.44 -10.69
N SER A 135 6.84 15.42 -11.47
CA SER A 135 5.98 16.45 -12.07
C SER A 135 4.98 15.93 -13.10
N GLU A 136 5.14 14.70 -13.59
CA GLU A 136 4.19 14.06 -14.51
C GLU A 136 3.03 13.37 -13.78
N TYR A 137 3.13 13.22 -12.45
CA TYR A 137 2.06 12.64 -11.64
C TYR A 137 1.13 13.72 -11.11
N LYS A 138 -0.12 13.64 -11.52
CA LYS A 138 -1.21 14.48 -11.00
C LYS A 138 -1.62 14.00 -9.61
N GLU A 139 -1.75 12.70 -9.43
CA GLU A 139 -2.31 12.08 -8.22
C GLU A 139 -1.34 11.08 -7.59
N HIS A 140 -1.37 10.99 -6.26
CA HIS A 140 -0.57 10.04 -5.48
C HIS A 140 -1.45 9.35 -4.44
N TRP A 141 -1.88 8.14 -4.75
CA TRP A 141 -2.76 7.33 -3.91
C TRP A 141 -1.99 6.31 -3.11
N VAL A 142 -2.44 6.11 -1.88
CA VAL A 142 -1.97 5.04 -0.99
C VAL A 142 -3.11 4.08 -0.74
N ILE A 143 -2.84 2.79 -0.95
CA ILE A 143 -3.68 1.69 -0.49
C ILE A 143 -3.03 1.14 0.77
N GLY A 144 -3.62 1.47 1.92
CA GLY A 144 -3.08 1.12 3.23
C GLY A 144 -3.76 -0.11 3.82
N PHE A 145 -2.97 -1.09 4.27
CA PHE A 145 -3.43 -2.31 4.94
C PHE A 145 -3.03 -2.32 6.41
N VAL A 146 -3.99 -2.66 7.28
CA VAL A 146 -3.78 -2.88 8.71
C VAL A 146 -4.25 -4.29 9.05
N TYR A 147 -3.40 -5.07 9.70
CA TYR A 147 -3.72 -6.47 10.01
C TYR A 147 -3.21 -6.87 11.40
N ASP A 148 -3.77 -7.96 11.94
CA ASP A 148 -3.23 -8.65 13.11
C ASP A 148 -2.30 -9.76 12.62
N ARG A 149 -1.07 -9.82 13.16
CA ARG A 149 -0.15 -10.94 12.89
C ARG A 149 -0.63 -12.19 13.60
N ASN A 150 -0.52 -13.35 12.94
CA ASN A 150 -0.74 -14.65 13.56
C ASN A 150 0.59 -15.22 14.09
N PRO A 151 0.85 -15.24 15.41
CA PRO A 151 2.11 -15.71 15.96
C PRO A 151 2.41 -17.19 15.71
N ALA A 152 1.39 -18.00 15.41
CA ALA A 152 1.58 -19.40 15.05
C ALA A 152 2.32 -19.57 13.71
N CYS A 153 2.22 -18.60 12.81
CA CYS A 153 2.85 -18.61 11.50
C CYS A 153 4.22 -17.91 11.52
N LYS A 154 5.11 -18.30 12.44
CA LYS A 154 6.44 -17.69 12.56
C LYS A 154 7.42 -18.23 11.51
N ASN A 155 7.37 -19.53 11.26
CA ASN A 155 8.27 -20.24 10.38
C ASN A 155 7.52 -20.77 9.16
N VAL A 156 8.24 -20.93 8.05
CA VAL A 156 7.72 -21.56 6.84
C VAL A 156 7.84 -23.07 6.98
N GLU A 157 6.77 -23.78 6.62
CA GLU A 157 6.69 -25.23 6.59
C GLU A 157 6.26 -25.70 5.20
N ILE A 158 6.58 -26.95 4.87
CA ILE A 158 6.18 -27.58 3.62
C ILE A 158 5.14 -28.65 3.93
N THR A 159 3.95 -28.51 3.39
CA THR A 159 2.87 -29.49 3.52
C THR A 159 2.31 -29.91 2.17
N ASN A 160 1.35 -30.83 2.17
CA ASN A 160 0.61 -31.25 0.97
C ASN A 160 -0.54 -30.28 0.69
N ILE A 161 -0.85 -30.05 -0.59
CA ILE A 161 -1.96 -29.18 -1.02
C ILE A 161 -3.32 -29.60 -0.46
N ILE A 162 -3.53 -30.90 -0.19
CA ILE A 162 -4.77 -31.39 0.42
C ILE A 162 -5.03 -30.83 1.82
N GLU A 163 -3.98 -30.35 2.51
CA GLU A 163 -4.08 -29.76 3.84
C GLU A 163 -4.31 -28.24 3.79
N ALA A 164 -4.32 -27.62 2.60
CA ALA A 164 -4.34 -26.16 2.45
C ALA A 164 -5.53 -25.50 3.16
N SER A 165 -6.71 -26.12 3.13
CA SER A 165 -7.91 -25.60 3.79
C SER A 165 -7.85 -25.64 5.32
N ARG A 166 -6.85 -26.32 5.90
CA ARG A 166 -6.61 -26.39 7.34
C ARG A 166 -5.45 -25.50 7.79
N LEU A 167 -4.71 -24.93 6.84
CA LEU A 167 -3.60 -24.04 7.14
C LEU A 167 -4.12 -22.71 7.67
N GLN A 168 -3.35 -22.13 8.58
CA GLN A 168 -3.65 -20.82 9.12
C GLN A 168 -3.01 -19.74 8.26
N ALA A 169 -3.72 -18.65 8.03
CA ALA A 169 -3.13 -17.45 7.43
C ALA A 169 -2.14 -16.81 8.42
N PRO A 170 -1.06 -16.18 7.93
CA PRO A 170 -0.06 -15.49 8.76
C PRO A 170 -0.57 -14.15 9.31
N TYR A 171 -1.75 -13.72 8.90
CA TYR A 171 -2.43 -12.53 9.35
C TYR A 171 -3.93 -12.78 9.47
N SER A 172 -4.63 -11.87 10.13
CA SER A 172 -6.10 -11.86 10.26
C SER A 172 -6.59 -10.42 10.46
N ASN A 173 -7.92 -10.23 10.51
CA ASN A 173 -8.56 -8.94 10.78
C ASN A 173 -8.03 -7.82 9.87
N ILE A 174 -8.00 -8.10 8.57
CA ILE A 174 -7.49 -7.16 7.57
C ILE A 174 -8.48 -6.01 7.44
N GLU A 175 -8.00 -4.79 7.64
CA GLU A 175 -8.68 -3.57 7.26
C GLU A 175 -7.85 -2.85 6.20
N TYR A 176 -8.51 -2.15 5.28
CA TYR A 176 -7.81 -1.38 4.25
C TYR A 176 -8.47 -0.02 4.00
N PHE A 177 -7.68 0.92 3.51
CA PHE A 177 -8.16 2.23 3.06
C PHE A 177 -7.51 2.63 1.73
N VAL A 178 -8.18 3.52 1.00
CA VAL A 178 -7.62 4.20 -0.17
C VAL A 178 -7.72 5.71 0.03
N GLN A 179 -6.57 6.39 0.03
CA GLN A 179 -6.53 7.83 0.28
C GLN A 179 -5.33 8.49 -0.40
N GLU A 180 -5.46 9.77 -0.74
CA GLU A 180 -4.35 10.56 -1.24
C GLU A 180 -3.25 10.69 -0.19
N LYS A 181 -2.00 10.52 -0.64
CA LYS A 181 -0.79 10.53 0.19
C LYS A 181 -0.70 11.75 1.09
N HIS A 182 -1.01 12.94 0.57
CA HIS A 182 -0.89 14.18 1.34
C HIS A 182 -1.89 14.24 2.51
N LYS A 183 -3.11 13.72 2.33
CA LYS A 183 -4.18 13.72 3.35
C LYS A 183 -3.92 12.79 4.53
N ILE A 184 -2.99 11.84 4.40
CA ILE A 184 -2.60 10.93 5.48
C ILE A 184 -1.17 11.19 5.98
N SER A 185 -0.42 12.09 5.34
CA SER A 185 0.97 12.38 5.70
C SER A 185 1.03 13.20 6.97
N GLY A 186 1.87 12.79 7.92
CA GLY A 186 2.17 13.57 9.13
C GLY A 186 3.25 14.63 8.87
N LYS A 187 3.65 15.32 9.95
CA LYS A 187 4.75 16.28 9.98
C LYS A 187 6.01 15.72 10.66
N THR A 188 6.14 14.41 10.75
CA THR A 188 7.27 13.74 11.40
C THR A 188 7.83 12.62 10.53
N PRO A 189 9.15 12.38 10.55
CA PRO A 189 9.74 11.27 9.80
C PRO A 189 9.18 9.93 10.23
N GLY A 190 8.91 9.04 9.26
CA GLY A 190 8.41 7.69 9.49
C GLY A 190 9.51 6.69 9.88
N SER A 191 10.78 7.08 9.72
CA SER A 191 11.94 6.25 10.03
C SER A 191 13.12 7.11 10.50
N GLY A 192 13.92 6.57 11.43
CA GLY A 192 15.05 7.28 12.01
C GLY A 192 16.30 7.34 11.11
N ASN A 193 16.60 6.26 10.40
CA ASN A 193 17.83 6.09 9.60
C ASN A 193 17.61 6.34 8.09
N THR A 194 16.40 6.09 7.61
CA THR A 194 15.97 6.33 6.24
C THR A 194 15.08 7.57 6.20
N THR A 195 15.15 8.33 5.12
CA THR A 195 14.48 9.64 5.00
C THR A 195 13.03 9.48 4.53
N ASN A 196 12.23 8.67 5.24
CA ASN A 196 10.82 8.44 4.91
C ASN A 196 9.90 9.46 5.58
N ILE A 197 8.87 9.85 4.83
CA ILE A 197 7.70 10.56 5.32
C ILE A 197 6.93 9.63 6.25
N GLY A 198 6.57 10.11 7.44
CA GLY A 198 5.67 9.39 8.34
C GLY A 198 4.22 9.80 8.07
N SER A 199 3.30 8.85 8.15
CA SER A 199 1.87 9.17 8.18
C SER A 199 1.44 9.78 9.53
N ILE A 200 0.19 10.23 9.62
CA ILE A 200 -0.48 10.41 10.91
C ILE A 200 -0.48 9.10 11.72
N LYS A 201 -0.68 9.23 13.04
CA LYS A 201 -0.80 8.09 13.96
C LYS A 201 -2.24 7.98 14.43
N SER A 202 -2.82 6.78 14.35
CA SER A 202 -4.16 6.52 14.89
C SER A 202 -4.25 5.11 15.46
N LYS A 203 -5.22 4.88 16.34
CA LYS A 203 -5.54 3.54 16.88
C LYS A 203 -6.54 2.77 16.00
N THR A 204 -7.27 3.49 15.13
CA THR A 204 -8.24 2.93 14.18
C THR A 204 -7.88 3.37 12.76
N ILE A 205 -8.45 2.70 11.76
CA ILE A 205 -8.21 3.04 10.36
C ILE A 205 -8.98 4.30 9.92
N ASP A 206 -9.99 4.72 10.66
CA ASP A 206 -10.93 5.79 10.30
C ASP A 206 -10.23 7.10 9.94
N SER A 207 -9.22 7.51 10.74
CA SER A 207 -8.47 8.74 10.47
C SER A 207 -7.76 8.73 9.12
N PHE A 208 -7.40 7.55 8.61
CA PHE A 208 -6.81 7.38 7.29
C PHE A 208 -7.87 7.36 6.19
N ILE A 209 -9.02 6.73 6.43
CA ILE A 209 -10.17 6.72 5.52
C ILE A 209 -10.67 8.14 5.27
N GLU A 210 -10.83 8.91 6.34
CA GLU A 210 -11.31 10.30 6.34
C GLU A 210 -10.25 11.27 5.82
N GLY A 211 -8.97 10.92 5.91
CA GLY A 211 -7.87 11.79 5.48
C GLY A 211 -7.61 12.95 6.43
N ASN A 212 -7.62 12.68 7.74
CA ASN A 212 -7.47 13.69 8.80
C ASN A 212 -6.00 14.11 9.04
N GLY A 213 -5.25 14.28 7.96
CA GLY A 213 -3.90 14.80 7.95
C GLY A 213 -3.86 16.32 8.16
N PRO A 214 -2.69 16.86 8.53
CA PRO A 214 -2.48 18.29 8.73
C PRO A 214 -2.34 19.09 7.43
N PHE A 215 -2.25 18.43 6.26
CA PHE A 215 -2.09 19.09 4.97
C PHE A 215 -3.43 19.17 4.26
N GLN A 216 -3.88 20.39 3.93
CA GLN A 216 -5.13 20.63 3.22
C GLN A 216 -4.99 20.39 1.72
N THR A 217 -3.80 20.65 1.17
CA THR A 217 -3.50 20.49 -0.26
C THR A 217 -2.23 19.67 -0.50
N LYS A 218 -2.10 19.13 -1.72
CA LYS A 218 -0.86 18.49 -2.20
C LYS A 218 0.32 19.47 -2.14
N GLU A 219 0.10 20.73 -2.47
CA GLU A 219 1.13 21.76 -2.47
C GLU A 219 1.67 22.05 -1.06
N ASP A 220 0.80 22.16 -0.05
CA ASP A 220 1.22 22.34 1.35
C ASP A 220 2.12 21.19 1.82
N PHE A 221 1.73 19.97 1.47
CA PHE A 221 2.49 18.75 1.76
C PHE A 221 3.87 18.78 1.08
N GLU A 222 3.93 19.12 -0.21
CA GLU A 222 5.17 19.18 -0.96
C GLU A 222 6.11 20.25 -0.42
N ASN A 223 5.60 21.46 -0.18
CA ASN A 223 6.38 22.58 0.34
C ASN A 223 6.99 22.24 1.71
N TYR A 224 6.20 21.60 2.58
CA TYR A 224 6.70 21.15 3.88
C TYR A 224 7.82 20.11 3.73
N TRP A 225 7.58 19.02 2.99
CA TRP A 225 8.53 17.90 2.93
C TRP A 225 9.77 18.19 2.09
N ARG A 226 9.69 19.06 1.08
CA ARG A 226 10.85 19.51 0.30
C ARG A 226 11.82 20.35 1.12
N THR A 227 11.30 21.14 2.05
CA THR A 227 12.11 22.04 2.90
C THR A 227 12.45 21.41 4.25
N PHE A 228 11.96 20.20 4.53
CA PHE A 228 12.21 19.51 5.80
C PHE A 228 13.69 19.17 5.99
N VAL A 229 14.31 19.83 6.98
CA VAL A 229 15.65 19.52 7.47
C VAL A 229 15.51 18.75 8.78
N LYS A 230 16.16 17.59 8.86
CA LYS A 230 16.24 16.78 10.07
C LYS A 230 17.34 17.30 10.98
#